data_AF-A0A2G9U8H6-F1
#
_entry.id   AF-A0A2G9U8H6-F1
#
_cell.length_a   1.000
_cell.length_b   1.000
_cell.length_c   1.000
_cell.angle_alpha   90.00
_cell.angle_beta   90.00
_cell.angle_gamma   90.00
#
_symmetry.space_group_name_H-M   'P 1'
#
loop_
_entity.id
_entity.type
_entity.pdbx_description
1 polymer ?
#
loop_
_entity_poly.entity_id
_entity_poly.type
_entity_poly.pdbx_seq_one_letter_code
_entity_poly.pdbx_strand_id
1 'polypeptide(L)'
;MIINKGQRFNGDGQISARPASHDLSRRDDVESWFYMSVEMMRGTLPWRLVTDRNAVRAAKQVARAAGRTQFLFETPKQFDAVLTIVDSYTFESQPDYDKMYNLLDAVREEKGVKMSDAWDWDDEGSMSTNTMTSYSERECKAIMED
;
A
#
# COMPACT_ATOMS: atom_id res chain seq x y z
N MET A 1 -0.15 10.19 35.85
CA MET A 1 1.00 9.52 35.21
C MET A 1 0.70 9.48 33.72
N ILE A 2 1.45 10.22 32.89
CA ILE A 2 1.18 10.31 31.45
C ILE A 2 1.93 9.15 30.78
N ILE A 3 1.18 8.21 30.19
CA ILE A 3 1.75 7.11 29.41
C ILE A 3 1.98 7.65 28.00
N ASN A 4 3.23 7.72 27.56
CA ASN A 4 3.56 8.12 26.20
C ASN A 4 3.15 7.03 25.19
N LYS A 5 2.80 7.44 23.96
CA LYS A 5 2.54 6.51 22.85
C LYS A 5 3.74 5.55 22.72
N GLY A 6 3.46 4.23 22.75
CA GLY A 6 4.48 3.17 22.65
C GLY A 6 4.92 2.55 23.98
N GLN A 7 4.43 3.03 25.13
CA GLN A 7 4.71 2.43 26.44
C GLN A 7 3.48 1.68 26.98
N ARG A 8 3.71 0.53 27.63
CA ARG A 8 2.66 -0.20 28.36
C ARG A 8 3.00 -0.26 29.84
N PHE A 9 1.97 -0.03 30.65
CA PHE A 9 2.03 -0.25 32.09
C PHE A 9 1.78 -1.72 32.38
N ASN A 10 2.77 -2.39 32.97
CA ASN A 10 2.64 -3.76 33.44
C ASN A 10 2.04 -3.77 34.86
N GLY A 11 1.35 -4.87 35.21
CA GLY A 11 0.66 -5.01 36.51
C GLY A 11 1.58 -5.09 37.73
N ASP A 12 2.89 -5.11 37.52
CA ASP A 12 3.97 -5.04 38.51
C ASP A 12 4.45 -3.60 38.78
N GLY A 13 3.84 -2.60 38.15
CA GLY A 13 4.19 -1.20 38.28
C GLY A 13 5.35 -0.75 37.39
N GLN A 14 5.87 -1.61 36.51
CA GLN A 14 6.90 -1.24 35.54
C GLN A 14 6.29 -0.75 34.22
N ILE A 15 6.94 0.24 33.61
CA ILE A 15 6.67 0.68 32.23
C ILE A 15 7.66 0.00 31.31
N SER A 16 7.20 -0.91 30.46
CA SER A 16 8.03 -1.48 29.40
C SER A 16 7.70 -0.84 28.06
N ALA A 17 8.73 -0.69 27.23
CA ALA A 17 8.54 -0.40 25.82
C ALA A 17 7.78 -1.57 25.20
N ARG A 18 6.72 -1.27 24.44
CA ARG A 18 6.11 -2.31 23.60
C ARG A 18 7.18 -2.77 22.61
N PRO A 19 7.42 -4.07 22.42
CA PRO A 19 8.31 -4.50 21.36
C PRO A 19 7.78 -3.95 20.04
N ALA A 20 8.62 -3.18 19.34
CA ALA A 20 8.26 -2.50 18.08
C ALA A 20 7.72 -3.44 16.98
N SER A 21 7.84 -4.76 17.18
CA SER A 21 7.21 -5.80 16.36
C SER A 21 5.68 -5.86 16.45
N HIS A 22 5.06 -5.17 17.40
CA HIS A 22 3.60 -5.18 17.61
C HIS A 22 2.90 -3.87 17.26
N ASP A 23 3.64 -2.81 16.99
CA ASP A 23 3.05 -1.54 16.61
C ASP A 23 3.17 -1.37 15.08
N LEU A 24 2.09 -0.95 14.45
CA LEU A 24 2.04 -0.66 13.01
C LEU A 24 2.66 0.72 12.76
N SER A 25 3.43 0.82 11.69
CA SER A 25 4.12 2.03 11.24
C SER A 25 3.75 2.36 9.79
N ARG A 26 4.12 3.58 9.34
CA ARG A 26 3.85 4.05 7.97
C ARG A 26 4.36 3.09 6.89
N ARG A 27 5.44 2.35 7.17
CA ARG A 27 5.98 1.37 6.20
C ARG A 27 5.03 0.18 6.01
N ASP A 28 4.29 -0.20 7.05
CA ASP A 28 3.38 -1.35 7.02
C ASP A 28 2.16 -1.03 6.13
N ASP A 29 1.73 0.24 6.12
CA ASP A 29 0.72 0.75 5.19
C ASP A 29 1.22 0.70 3.74
N VAL A 30 2.43 1.19 3.48
CA VAL A 30 3.05 1.17 2.14
C VAL A 30 3.29 -0.27 1.66
N GLU A 31 3.75 -1.17 2.55
CA GLU A 31 3.89 -2.58 2.25
C GLU A 31 2.55 -3.21 1.85
N SER A 32 1.49 -2.90 2.59
CA SER A 32 0.14 -3.42 2.30
C SER A 32 -0.41 -2.88 0.98
N TRP A 33 -0.20 -1.59 0.70
CA TRP A 33 -0.54 -0.98 -0.59
C TRP A 33 0.22 -1.61 -1.76
N PHE A 34 1.50 -1.91 -1.58
CA PHE A 34 2.29 -2.56 -2.62
C PHE A 34 1.73 -3.94 -2.96
N TYR A 35 1.36 -4.73 -1.94
CA TYR A 35 0.75 -6.03 -2.16
C TYR A 35 -0.61 -5.98 -2.84
N MET A 36 -1.46 -5.03 -2.45
CA MET A 36 -2.72 -4.78 -3.12
C MET A 36 -2.49 -4.44 -4.61
N SER A 37 -1.48 -3.61 -4.90
CA SER A 37 -1.14 -3.23 -6.27
C SER A 37 -0.66 -4.41 -7.11
N VAL A 38 0.18 -5.28 -6.55
CA VAL A 38 0.60 -6.53 -7.21
C VAL A 38 -0.59 -7.46 -7.43
N GLU A 39 -1.49 -7.58 -6.45
CA GLU A 39 -2.68 -8.42 -6.56
C GLU A 39 -3.64 -7.90 -7.64
N MET A 40 -3.84 -6.59 -7.77
CA MET A 40 -4.66 -6.02 -8.86
C MET A 40 -4.10 -6.36 -10.24
N MET A 41 -2.76 -6.34 -10.41
CA MET A 41 -2.12 -6.64 -11.69
C MET A 41 -2.04 -8.14 -11.99
N ARG A 42 -1.82 -8.99 -10.97
CA ARG A 42 -1.62 -10.44 -11.14
C ARG A 42 -2.87 -11.28 -10.85
N GLY A 43 -3.90 -10.69 -10.25
CA GLY A 43 -5.13 -11.35 -9.80
C GLY A 43 -5.00 -12.19 -8.52
N THR A 44 -3.78 -12.48 -8.03
CA THR A 44 -3.57 -13.24 -6.79
C THR A 44 -2.19 -13.02 -6.18
N LEU A 45 -2.12 -13.15 -4.86
CA LEU A 45 -0.87 -13.30 -4.11
C LEU A 45 -0.54 -14.78 -3.85
N PRO A 46 0.76 -15.15 -3.74
CA PRO A 46 1.17 -16.53 -3.47
C PRO A 46 0.62 -17.12 -2.15
N TRP A 47 0.35 -16.25 -1.16
CA TRP A 47 -0.17 -16.64 0.15
C TRP A 47 -1.68 -16.41 0.31
N ARG A 48 -2.43 -16.18 -0.77
CA ARG A 48 -3.87 -15.88 -0.72
C ARG A 48 -4.70 -16.92 0.07
N LEU A 49 -4.32 -18.19 -0.02
CA LEU A 49 -5.03 -19.30 0.64
C LEU A 49 -4.41 -19.71 2.00
N VAL A 50 -3.38 -19.00 2.45
CA VAL A 50 -2.66 -19.33 3.70
C VAL A 50 -3.30 -18.58 4.86
N THR A 51 -3.78 -19.31 5.86
CA THR A 51 -4.46 -18.73 7.04
C THR A 51 -3.52 -18.53 8.23
N ASP A 52 -2.48 -19.35 8.35
CA ASP A 52 -1.49 -19.22 9.43
C ASP A 52 -0.61 -17.98 9.22
N ARG A 53 -0.54 -17.13 10.26
CA ARG A 53 0.19 -15.86 10.21
C ARG A 53 1.69 -16.04 9.98
N ASN A 54 2.29 -17.06 10.57
CA ASN A 54 3.72 -17.31 10.44
C ASN A 54 4.05 -17.85 9.04
N ALA A 55 3.20 -18.72 8.51
CA ALA A 55 3.30 -19.21 7.14
C ALA A 55 3.13 -18.08 6.11
N VAL A 56 2.19 -17.15 6.31
CA VAL A 56 2.06 -15.96 5.46
C VAL A 56 3.34 -15.12 5.50
N ARG A 57 3.90 -14.88 6.69
CA ARG A 57 5.16 -14.13 6.84
C ARG A 57 6.32 -14.81 6.11
N ALA A 58 6.45 -16.13 6.22
CA ALA A 58 7.48 -16.89 5.51
C ALA A 58 7.28 -16.83 3.99
N ALA A 59 6.04 -16.98 3.50
CA ALA A 59 5.71 -16.87 2.09
C ALA A 59 6.05 -15.48 1.52
N LYS A 60 5.75 -14.42 2.26
CA LYS A 60 6.16 -13.03 1.93
C LYS A 60 7.67 -12.90 1.79
N GLN A 61 8.45 -13.49 2.71
CA GLN A 61 9.92 -13.46 2.65
C GLN A 61 10.46 -14.22 1.44
N VAL A 62 9.92 -15.41 1.14
CA VAL A 62 10.32 -16.20 -0.04
C VAL A 62 10.02 -15.43 -1.32
N ALA A 63 8.83 -14.84 -1.44
CA ALA A 63 8.43 -14.05 -2.60
C ALA A 63 9.30 -12.81 -2.82
N ARG A 64 9.86 -12.21 -1.76
CA ARG A 64 10.77 -11.06 -1.88
C ARG A 64 12.22 -11.43 -2.22
N ALA A 65 12.63 -12.65 -1.89
CA ALA A 65 13.99 -13.14 -2.09
C ALA A 65 14.05 -14.04 -3.33
N ALA A 66 14.21 -15.35 -3.14
CA ALA A 66 14.35 -16.31 -4.25
C ALA A 66 13.16 -16.33 -5.21
N GLY A 67 11.96 -15.98 -4.74
CA GLY A 67 10.73 -15.94 -5.53
C GLY A 67 10.46 -14.60 -6.23
N ARG A 68 11.35 -13.60 -6.11
CA ARG A 68 11.07 -12.21 -6.54
C ARG A 68 10.69 -12.08 -8.00
N THR A 69 11.46 -12.72 -8.89
CA THR A 69 11.18 -12.72 -10.32
C THR A 69 9.80 -13.30 -10.64
N GLN A 70 9.44 -14.40 -9.98
CA GLN A 70 8.14 -15.05 -10.19
C GLN A 70 7.00 -14.23 -9.58
N PHE A 71 7.24 -13.63 -8.41
CA PHE A 71 6.27 -12.81 -7.70
C PHE A 71 5.91 -11.55 -8.48
N LEU A 72 6.89 -10.95 -9.16
CA LEU A 72 6.72 -9.75 -9.99
C LEU A 72 6.56 -10.05 -11.49
N PHE A 73 6.32 -11.31 -11.86
CA PHE A 73 6.08 -11.68 -13.25
C PHE A 73 4.90 -10.89 -13.83
N GLU A 74 5.00 -10.47 -15.10
CA GLU A 74 3.99 -9.65 -15.81
C GLU A 74 3.63 -8.31 -15.15
N THR A 75 4.34 -7.90 -14.10
CA THR A 75 4.23 -6.54 -13.56
C THR A 75 5.23 -5.60 -14.27
N PRO A 76 4.98 -4.29 -14.31
CA PRO A 76 5.95 -3.33 -14.81
C PRO A 76 7.28 -3.43 -14.04
N LYS A 77 8.41 -3.35 -14.74
CA LYS A 77 9.77 -3.44 -14.15
C LYS A 77 9.99 -2.49 -12.96
N GLN A 78 9.29 -1.36 -12.94
CA GLN A 78 9.33 -0.35 -11.88
C GLN A 78 8.82 -0.89 -10.53
N PHE A 79 7.97 -1.92 -10.51
CA PHE A 79 7.53 -2.57 -9.28
C PHE A 79 8.68 -3.19 -8.49
N ASP A 80 9.71 -3.69 -9.18
CA ASP A 80 10.92 -4.20 -8.53
C ASP A 80 11.68 -3.09 -7.78
N ALA A 81 11.75 -1.90 -8.38
CA ALA A 81 12.34 -0.72 -7.76
C ALA A 81 11.49 -0.24 -6.57
N VAL A 82 10.16 -0.19 -6.71
CA VAL A 82 9.26 0.15 -5.60
C VAL A 82 9.44 -0.83 -4.44
N LEU A 83 9.45 -2.13 -4.69
CA LEU A 83 9.63 -3.13 -3.63
C LEU A 83 10.99 -2.99 -2.95
N THR A 84 12.05 -2.67 -3.70
CA THR A 84 13.37 -2.36 -3.12
C THR A 84 13.33 -1.13 -2.21
N ILE A 85 12.55 -0.10 -2.55
CA ILE A 85 12.34 1.07 -1.70
C ILE A 85 11.59 0.67 -0.43
N VAL A 86 10.50 -0.09 -0.54
CA VAL A 86 9.73 -0.58 0.61
C VAL A 86 10.60 -1.40 1.56
N ASP A 87 11.42 -2.31 1.03
CA ASP A 87 12.31 -3.17 1.82
C ASP A 87 13.41 -2.36 2.56
N SER A 88 13.71 -1.13 2.11
CA SER A 88 14.69 -0.24 2.75
C SER A 88 14.16 0.51 3.98
N TYR A 89 12.85 0.55 4.19
CA TYR A 89 12.24 1.33 5.27
C TYR A 89 12.33 0.65 6.65
N THR A 90 12.72 1.45 7.63
CA THR A 90 12.68 1.10 9.05
C THR A 90 11.36 1.59 9.67
N PHE A 91 11.09 1.18 10.91
CA PHE A 91 9.87 1.56 11.64
C PHE A 91 9.66 3.08 11.71
N GLU A 92 10.74 3.85 11.85
CA GLU A 92 10.68 5.32 11.99
C GLU A 92 10.77 6.04 10.64
N SER A 93 11.07 5.32 9.55
CA SER A 93 11.21 5.91 8.22
C SER A 93 9.98 6.71 7.83
N GLN A 94 10.22 7.83 7.17
CA GLN A 94 9.21 8.54 6.41
C GLN A 94 9.30 8.04 4.96
N PRO A 95 8.26 7.35 4.46
CA PRO A 95 8.27 6.90 3.07
C PRO A 95 8.36 8.09 2.11
N ASP A 96 9.15 7.92 1.05
CA ASP A 96 9.31 8.85 -0.05
C ASP A 96 8.24 8.55 -1.10
N TYR A 97 7.05 9.14 -0.87
CA TYR A 97 5.89 8.94 -1.72
C TYR A 97 6.09 9.50 -3.13
N ASP A 98 6.82 10.60 -3.27
CA ASP A 98 7.10 11.24 -4.55
C ASP A 98 7.94 10.31 -5.44
N LYS A 99 8.94 9.64 -4.87
CA LYS A 99 9.75 8.66 -5.62
C LYS A 99 8.92 7.47 -6.10
N MET A 100 8.03 6.94 -5.28
CA MET A 100 7.12 5.86 -5.69
C MET A 100 6.13 6.33 -6.75
N TYR A 101 5.59 7.53 -6.60
CA TYR A 101 4.70 8.16 -7.58
C TYR A 101 5.40 8.29 -8.94
N ASN A 102 6.62 8.85 -8.97
CA ASN A 102 7.39 9.03 -10.21
C ASN A 102 7.70 7.69 -10.90
N LEU A 103 7.93 6.62 -10.14
CA LEU A 103 8.10 5.28 -10.72
C LEU A 103 6.83 4.78 -11.39
N LEU A 104 5.66 5.00 -10.80
CA LEU A 104 4.37 4.65 -11.41
C LEU A 104 4.03 5.57 -12.59
N ASP A 105 4.40 6.85 -12.52
CA ASP A 105 4.20 7.81 -13.61
C ASP A 105 5.02 7.41 -14.85
N ALA A 106 6.24 6.94 -14.64
CA ALA A 106 7.06 6.37 -15.71
C ALA A 106 6.41 5.13 -16.35
N VAL A 107 5.72 4.28 -15.57
CA VAL A 107 4.94 3.16 -16.12
C VAL A 107 3.79 3.68 -16.98
N ARG A 108 3.03 4.65 -16.47
CA ARG A 108 1.92 5.29 -17.19
C ARG A 108 2.39 5.82 -18.54
N GLU A 109 3.51 6.56 -18.56
CA GLU A 109 4.10 7.11 -19.78
C GLU A 109 4.59 6.02 -20.74
N GLU A 110 5.31 5.00 -20.24
CA GLU A 110 5.80 3.86 -21.03
C GLU A 110 4.65 3.07 -21.67
N LYS A 111 3.48 3.03 -21.03
CA LYS A 111 2.26 2.38 -21.52
C LYS A 111 1.33 3.31 -22.31
N GLY A 112 1.62 4.60 -22.38
CA GLY A 112 0.79 5.59 -23.07
C GLY A 112 -0.59 5.80 -22.44
N VAL A 113 -0.75 5.48 -21.15
CA VAL A 113 -2.01 5.63 -20.40
C VAL A 113 -2.19 7.10 -20.04
N LYS A 114 -3.42 7.63 -20.17
CA LYS A 114 -3.75 8.97 -19.72
C LYS A 114 -4.48 8.90 -18.39
N MET A 115 -4.27 9.89 -17.54
CA MET A 115 -5.02 10.03 -16.29
C MET A 115 -6.52 10.28 -16.50
N SER A 116 -6.93 10.58 -17.73
CA SER A 116 -8.32 10.77 -18.14
C SER A 116 -8.95 9.54 -18.78
N ASP A 117 -8.22 8.42 -18.88
CA ASP A 117 -8.76 7.19 -19.43
C ASP A 117 -9.83 6.63 -18.49
N ALA A 118 -10.86 6.01 -19.06
CA ALA A 118 -11.96 5.41 -18.30
C ALA A 118 -11.45 4.24 -17.45
N TRP A 119 -12.04 4.06 -16.29
CA TRP A 119 -11.72 2.94 -15.41
C TRP A 119 -12.37 1.64 -15.92
N ASP A 120 -11.84 0.49 -15.50
CA ASP A 120 -12.35 -0.82 -15.92
C ASP A 120 -13.81 -1.07 -15.52
N TRP A 121 -14.33 -0.32 -14.54
CA TRP A 121 -15.72 -0.41 -14.07
C TRP A 121 -16.63 0.66 -14.69
N ASP A 122 -16.10 1.58 -15.48
CA ASP A 122 -16.90 2.56 -16.20
C ASP A 122 -17.55 1.88 -17.41
N ASP A 123 -18.85 2.10 -17.61
CA ASP A 123 -19.54 1.59 -18.79
C ASP A 123 -18.87 2.17 -20.06
N GLU A 124 -18.62 1.32 -21.07
CA GLU A 124 -17.92 1.68 -22.32
C GLU A 124 -18.55 2.87 -23.09
N GLY A 125 -19.74 3.34 -22.69
CA GLY A 125 -20.43 4.51 -23.24
C GLY A 125 -20.24 5.83 -22.47
N SER A 126 -19.54 5.84 -21.34
CA SER A 126 -19.42 7.03 -20.47
C SER A 126 -18.16 7.86 -20.74
N MET A 127 -17.91 8.25 -22.00
CA MET A 127 -17.02 9.40 -22.23
C MET A 127 -17.72 10.68 -21.77
N SER A 128 -17.62 10.96 -20.47
CA SER A 128 -17.96 12.25 -19.89
C SER A 128 -16.71 12.84 -19.28
N THR A 129 -16.08 13.74 -20.02
CA THR A 129 -15.08 14.66 -19.51
C THR A 129 -15.66 15.39 -18.30
N ASN A 130 -15.22 15.07 -17.09
CA ASN A 130 -15.16 16.00 -15.97
C ASN A 130 -14.31 15.43 -14.84
N THR A 131 -13.09 15.97 -14.73
CA THR A 131 -12.37 16.05 -13.47
C THR A 131 -13.21 16.84 -12.47
N MET A 132 -13.96 16.14 -11.63
CA MET A 132 -14.40 16.67 -10.34
C MET A 132 -14.41 15.50 -9.35
N THR A 133 -13.57 15.62 -8.32
CA THR A 133 -13.57 14.76 -7.14
C THR A 133 -15.00 14.59 -6.65
N SER A 134 -15.56 13.39 -6.83
CA SER A 134 -16.90 13.03 -6.38
C SER A 134 -16.91 12.99 -4.85
N TYR A 135 -17.21 14.13 -4.23
CA TYR A 135 -17.85 14.14 -2.93
C TYR A 135 -19.28 13.66 -3.13
N SER A 136 -19.75 12.83 -2.21
CA SER A 136 -21.14 12.37 -2.26
C SER A 136 -22.07 13.59 -2.17
N GLU A 137 -23.24 13.55 -2.83
CA GLU A 137 -24.23 14.66 -2.80
C GLU A 137 -24.64 15.07 -1.37
N ARG A 138 -24.45 14.15 -0.41
CA ARG A 138 -24.68 14.34 1.02
C ARG A 138 -23.65 15.26 1.66
N GLU A 139 -22.39 15.18 1.22
CA GLU A 139 -21.29 16.01 1.71
C GLU A 139 -21.34 17.43 1.13
N CYS A 140 -21.76 17.59 -0.13
CA CYS A 140 -21.94 18.91 -0.73
C CYS A 140 -23.02 19.75 -0.05
N LYS A 141 -24.07 19.12 0.50
CA LYS A 141 -25.10 19.81 1.28
C LYS A 141 -24.62 20.28 2.64
N ALA A 142 -23.71 19.54 3.28
CA ALA A 142 -23.20 19.89 4.60
C ALA A 142 -22.26 21.12 4.60
N ILE A 143 -21.68 21.48 3.45
CA ILE A 143 -20.74 22.60 3.32
C ILE A 143 -21.45 23.94 3.06
N MET A 144 -22.73 23.93 2.64
CA MET A 144 -23.48 25.15 2.34
C MET A 144 -24.35 25.66 3.49
N GLU A 145 -24.32 25.00 4.64
CA GLU A 145 -25.18 25.32 5.80
C GLU A 145 -24.41 25.87 7.02
N ASP A 146 -23.15 26.28 6.84
CA ASP A 146 -22.32 27.01 7.81
C ASP A 146 -21.89 28.39 7.26
#